data_AF-A0AB36PGS2-F1
#
_entry.id   AF-A0AB36PGS2-F1
#
_cell.length_a   1.000
_cell.length_b   1.000
_cell.length_c   1.000
_cell.angle_alpha   90.00
_cell.angle_beta   90.00
_cell.angle_gamma   90.00
#
_symmetry.space_group_name_H-M   'P 1'
#
loop_
_entity.id
_entity.type
_entity.pdbx_description
1 polymer ?
#
loop_
_entity_poly.entity_id
_entity_poly.type
_entity_poly.pdbx_seq_one_letter_code
_entity_poly.pdbx_strand_id
1 'polypeptide(L)' 'MSLAWPLFRVTEQAALAAWPQTGCGDKNKIDGLAVTAMRQALNDVAFRGRVVIGEG' A
#
# COMPACT_ATOMS: atom_id res chain seq x y z
N MET A 1 -21.32 -1.88 5.37
CA MET A 1 -20.29 -2.87 4.98
C MET A 1 -19.06 -2.64 5.84
N SER A 2 -18.33 -3.71 6.20
CA SER A 2 -17.11 -3.60 7.02
C SER A 2 -15.90 -3.20 6.18
N LEU A 3 -15.00 -2.38 6.74
CA LEU A 3 -13.72 -2.02 6.13
C LEU A 3 -12.60 -3.02 6.42
N ALA A 4 -12.81 -3.97 7.35
CA ALA A 4 -11.75 -4.88 7.81
C ALA A 4 -11.12 -5.68 6.66
N TRP A 5 -11.95 -6.30 5.80
CA TRP A 5 -11.45 -7.11 4.70
C TRP A 5 -10.78 -6.31 3.58
N PRO A 6 -11.38 -5.21 3.06
CA PRO A 6 -10.71 -4.37 2.06
C PRO A 6 -9.37 -3.81 2.54
N LEU A 7 -9.28 -3.36 3.80
CA LEU A 7 -8.03 -2.84 4.35
C LEU A 7 -6.97 -3.93 4.55
N PHE A 8 -7.37 -5.14 4.92
CA PHE A 8 -6.46 -6.29 4.93
C PHE A 8 -5.87 -6.53 3.52
N ARG A 9 -6.70 -6.53 2.47
CA ARG A 9 -6.22 -6.71 1.09
C ARG A 9 -5.27 -5.60 0.64
N VAL A 10 -5.47 -4.35 1.08
CA VAL A 10 -4.55 -3.22 0.81
C VAL A 10 -3.14 -3.53 1.33
N THR A 11 -3.02 -4.07 2.54
CA THR A 11 -1.72 -4.45 3.11
C THR A 11 -1.04 -5.58 2.34
N GLU A 12 -1.81 -6.56 1.85
CA GLU A 12 -1.28 -7.64 1.01
C GLU A 12 -0.73 -7.10 -0.32
N GLN A 13 -1.46 -6.18 -0.99
CA GLN A 13 -1.01 -5.61 -2.26
C GLN A 13 0.31 -4.83 -2.10
N ALA A 14 0.45 -4.05 -1.02
CA ALA A 14 1.68 -3.34 -0.72
C ALA A 14 2.86 -4.30 -0.51
N ALA A 15 2.66 -5.37 0.29
CA ALA A 15 3.68 -6.37 0.55
C ALA A 15 4.10 -7.13 -0.72
N LEU A 16 3.13 -7.56 -1.53
CA LEU A 16 3.40 -8.28 -2.78
C LEU A 16 4.11 -7.42 -3.84
N ALA A 17 3.86 -6.11 -3.86
CA ALA A 17 4.54 -5.19 -4.76
C ALA A 17 6.02 -4.98 -4.36
N ALA A 18 6.30 -4.88 -3.06
CA ALA A 18 7.65 -4.67 -2.54
C ALA A 18 8.49 -5.96 -2.50
N TRP A 19 7.87 -7.11 -2.23
CA TRP A 19 8.56 -8.38 -1.99
C TRP A 19 9.59 -8.77 -3.07
N PRO A 20 9.31 -8.68 -4.38
CA PRO A 20 10.27 -9.05 -5.43
C PRO A 20 11.56 -8.21 -5.44
N GLN A 21 11.54 -7.03 -4.81
CA GLN A 21 12.69 -6.13 -4.73
C GLN A 21 13.46 -6.27 -3.41
N THR A 22 13.11 -7.23 -2.56
CA THR A 22 13.83 -7.49 -1.31
C THR A 22 15.31 -7.77 -1.60
N GLY A 23 16.21 -7.03 -0.95
CA GLY A 23 17.65 -7.15 -1.16
C GLY A 23 18.21 -6.38 -2.36
N CYS A 24 17.41 -5.58 -3.08
CA CYS A 24 17.91 -4.80 -4.22
C CYS A 24 18.82 -3.61 -3.86
N GLY A 25 18.98 -3.29 -2.57
CA GLY A 25 19.83 -2.21 -2.09
C GLY A 25 19.27 -0.80 -2.28
N ASP A 26 18.12 -0.65 -2.94
CA ASP A 26 17.44 0.64 -3.17
C ASP A 26 16.17 0.76 -2.32
N LYS A 27 16.32 1.35 -1.13
CA LYS A 27 15.20 1.52 -0.19
C LYS A 27 14.05 2.38 -0.76
N ASN A 28 14.38 3.42 -1.53
CA ASN A 28 13.39 4.39 -2.01
C ASN A 28 12.54 3.77 -3.10
N LYS A 29 13.14 2.92 -3.95
CA LYS A 29 12.42 2.13 -4.93
C LYS A 29 11.46 1.14 -4.28
N ILE A 30 11.93 0.38 -3.28
CA ILE A 30 11.08 -0.61 -2.57
C ILE A 30 9.89 0.09 -1.91
N ASP A 31 10.16 1.19 -1.22
CA ASP A 31 9.14 1.98 -0.54
C ASP A 31 8.13 2.57 -1.53
N GLY A 32 8.61 3.19 -2.61
CA GLY A 32 7.74 3.73 -3.67
C GLY A 32 6.83 2.68 -4.33
N LEU A 33 7.30 1.44 -4.48
CA LEU A 33 6.47 0.33 -4.98
C LEU A 33 5.36 -0.03 -4.00
N ALA A 34 5.67 -0.15 -2.71
CA ALA A 34 4.68 -0.43 -1.66
C ALA A 34 3.62 0.69 -1.59
N VAL A 35 4.06 1.95 -1.55
CA VAL A 35 3.20 3.14 -1.45
C VAL A 35 2.28 3.26 -2.66
N THR A 36 2.80 3.03 -3.88
CA THR A 36 2.01 3.09 -5.11
C THR A 36 0.91 2.02 -5.11
N ALA A 37 1.26 0.76 -4.79
CA ALA A 37 0.29 -0.33 -4.72
C ALA A 37 -0.76 -0.09 -3.61
N MET A 38 -0.34 0.39 -2.45
CA MET A 38 -1.24 0.73 -1.35
C MET A 38 -2.22 1.84 -1.75
N ARG A 39 -1.73 2.90 -2.42
CA ARG A 39 -2.55 4.03 -2.87
C ARG A 39 -3.60 3.59 -3.89
N GLN A 40 -3.21 2.74 -4.85
CA GLN A 40 -4.14 2.19 -5.84
C GLN A 40 -5.22 1.35 -5.17
N ALA A 41 -4.83 0.40 -4.31
CA ALA A 41 -5.76 -0.47 -3.62
C ALA A 41 -6.72 0.31 -2.69
N LEU A 42 -6.25 1.36 -2.02
CA LEU A 42 -7.10 2.22 -1.19
C LEU A 42 -8.13 2.98 -2.03
N ASN A 43 -7.77 3.46 -3.22
CA ASN A 43 -8.71 4.19 -4.09
C ASN A 43 -9.86 3.33 -4.60
N ASP A 44 -9.70 2.01 -4.63
CA ASP A 44 -10.75 1.06 -5.03
C ASP A 44 -11.72 0.72 -3.89
N VAL A 45 -11.38 1.07 -2.64
CA VAL A 45 -12.26 0.83 -1.49
C VAL A 45 -13.34 1.91 -1.43
N ALA A 46 -14.60 1.50 -1.25
CA ALA A 46 -15.73 2.40 -1.08
C ALA A 46 -15.74 3.09 0.31
N PHE A 47 -14.87 4.08 0.50
CA PHE A 47 -14.83 4.92 1.70
C PHE A 47 -14.37 6.34 1.37
N ARG A 48 -14.60 7.28 2.30
CA ARG A 48 -14.12 8.66 2.20
C ARG A 48 -13.07 8.92 3.28
N GLY A 49 -11.84 8.54 2.98
CA GLY A 49 -10.69 8.69 3.88
C GLY A 49 -9.89 9.98 3.67
N ARG A 50 -9.14 10.36 4.70
CA ARG A 50 -8.06 11.36 4.62
C ARG A 50 -6.79 10.74 5.19
N VAL A 51 -5.70 10.80 4.45
CA VAL A 51 -4.37 10.46 4.97
C VAL A 51 -3.94 11.56 5.93
N VAL A 52 -3.75 11.21 7.21
CA VAL A 52 -3.28 12.13 8.26
C VAL A 52 -1.84 11.84 8.68
N ILE A 53 -1.32 10.65 8.33
CA ILE A 53 0.06 10.22 8.49
C ILE A 53 0.40 9.43 7.22
N GLY A 54 1.54 9.72 6.60
CA GLY A 54 2.03 9.07 5.38
C GLY A 54 3.52 9.36 5.16
N GLU A 55 4.00 9.15 3.94
CA GLU A 55 5.43 9.28 3.58
C GLU A 55 6.04 10.68 3.73
N GLY A 56 5.19 11.70 3.88
CA GLY A 56 5.61 13.11 3.94
C GLY A 56 4.56 14.03 3.36
#